data_AF-A0A928ZK06-F1
#
_entry.id   AF-A0A928ZK06-F1
#
_cell.length_a   1.000
_cell.length_b   1.000
_cell.length_c   1.000
_cell.angle_alpha   90.00
_cell.angle_beta   90.00
_cell.angle_gamma   90.00
#
_symmetry.space_group_name_H-M   'P 1'
#
loop_
_entity.id
_entity.type
_entity.pdbx_description
1 polymer ?
#
loop_
_entity_poly.entity_id
_entity_poly.type
_entity_poly.pdbx_seq_one_letter_code
_entity_poly.pdbx_strand_id
1 'polypeptide(L)' 'MAEPTIAQVFGDNATQDTNTITITKADLVSTGLTASANNTAEWLCCMKGKKDRPIRSKDRN' A
#
# COMPACT_ATOMS: atom_id res chain seq x y z
N MET A 1 -15.82 16.01 4.62
CA MET A 1 -14.90 15.17 5.42
C MET A 1 -13.49 15.60 5.10
N ALA A 2 -12.62 15.75 6.09
CA ALA A 2 -11.21 16.01 5.82
C ALA A 2 -10.57 14.73 5.30
N GLU A 3 -9.88 14.80 4.17
CA GLU A 3 -9.16 13.66 3.62
C GLU A 3 -7.89 13.43 4.45
N PRO A 4 -7.65 12.19 4.93
CA PRO A 4 -6.48 11.91 5.75
C PRO A 4 -5.20 12.06 4.92
N THR A 5 -4.17 12.66 5.51
CA THR A 5 -2.87 12.82 4.87
C THR A 5 -2.11 11.49 4.83
N ILE A 6 -1.12 11.37 3.94
CA ILE A 6 -0.27 10.17 3.89
C ILE A 6 0.43 9.90 5.23
N ALA A 7 0.87 10.95 5.93
CA ALA A 7 1.48 10.82 7.25
C ALA A 7 0.48 10.29 8.30
N GLN A 8 -0.80 10.67 8.21
CA GLN A 8 -1.83 10.14 9.10
C GLN A 8 -2.16 8.67 8.84
N VAL A 9 -1.98 8.19 7.62
CA VAL A 9 -2.26 6.79 7.23
C VAL A 9 -1.06 5.89 7.50
N PHE A 10 0.15 6.34 7.17
CA PHE A 10 1.35 5.51 7.19
C PHE A 10 2.33 5.85 8.31
N GLY A 11 2.26 7.03 8.92
CA GLY A 11 3.15 7.47 10.00
C GLY A 11 3.98 8.70 9.63
N ASP A 12 4.64 9.30 10.62
CA ASP A 12 5.26 10.63 10.50
C ASP A 12 6.39 10.72 9.47
N ASN A 13 7.05 9.61 9.13
CA ASN A 13 8.13 9.61 8.14
C ASN A 13 7.62 9.43 6.70
N ALA A 14 6.31 9.24 6.51
CA ALA A 14 5.71 9.13 5.20
C ALA A 14 5.52 10.52 4.59
N THR A 15 6.16 10.77 3.45
CA THR A 15 6.14 12.06 2.77
C THR A 15 5.61 11.92 1.34
N GLN A 16 4.96 12.97 0.88
CA GLN A 16 4.50 13.11 -0.49
C GLN A 16 4.78 14.51 -0.99
N ASP A 17 5.36 14.60 -2.17
CA ASP A 17 5.46 15.83 -2.94
C ASP A 17 4.77 15.66 -4.30
N THR A 18 4.94 16.64 -5.19
CA THR A 18 4.31 16.66 -6.52
C THR A 18 4.66 15.43 -7.37
N ASN A 19 5.83 14.83 -7.15
CA ASN A 19 6.39 13.81 -8.03
C ASN A 19 6.69 12.48 -7.31
N THR A 20 6.83 12.52 -5.98
CA THR A 20 7.36 11.41 -5.20
C THR A 20 6.48 11.11 -4.00
N ILE A 21 6.32 9.81 -3.70
CA ILE A 21 5.80 9.32 -2.42
C ILE A 21 6.89 8.45 -1.80
N THR A 22 7.29 8.79 -0.57
CA THR A 22 8.26 8.02 0.21
C THR A 22 7.57 7.48 1.45
N ILE A 23 7.53 6.16 1.58
CA ILE A 23 7.03 5.46 2.77
C ILE A 23 8.16 4.57 3.25
N THR A 24 8.58 4.74 4.50
CA THR A 24 9.64 3.89 5.04
C THR A 24 9.06 2.51 5.36
N LYS A 25 9.90 1.46 5.32
CA LYS A 25 9.42 0.11 5.67
C LYS A 25 9.04 -0.01 7.14
N ALA A 26 9.63 0.81 8.01
CA ALA A 26 9.34 0.82 9.45
C ALA A 26 7.90 1.31 9.69
N ASP A 27 7.47 2.30 8.93
CA ASP A 27 6.12 2.89 9.00
C ASP A 27 5.03 1.89 8.64
N LEU A 28 5.30 0.93 7.75
CA LEU A 28 4.33 -0.12 7.37
C LEU A 28 3.90 -0.97 8.57
N VAL A 29 4.81 -1.24 9.51
CA VAL A 29 4.51 -2.03 10.71
C VAL A 29 3.47 -1.33 11.58
N SER A 30 3.53 0.01 11.66
CA SER A 30 2.56 0.81 12.43
C SER A 30 1.14 0.69 11.88
N THR A 31 1.00 0.36 10.58
CA THR A 31 -0.29 0.15 9.91
C THR A 31 -0.75 -1.31 9.93
N GLY A 32 -0.01 -2.20 10.60
CA GLY A 32 -0.27 -3.64 10.61
C GLY A 32 0.16 -4.37 9.33
N LEU A 33 0.90 -3.70 8.44
CA LEU A 33 1.46 -4.30 7.23
C LEU A 33 2.85 -4.88 7.53
N THR A 34 3.10 -6.11 7.06
CA THR A 34 4.43 -6.72 7.15
C THR A 34 5.26 -6.29 5.95
N ALA A 35 6.30 -5.50 6.17
CA ALA A 35 7.23 -5.09 5.13
C ALA A 35 7.96 -6.31 4.53
N SER A 36 7.79 -6.55 3.23
CA SER A 36 8.59 -7.55 2.53
C SER A 36 10.05 -7.08 2.43
N ALA A 37 10.99 -7.99 2.69
CA ALA A 37 12.40 -7.75 2.43
C ALA A 37 12.66 -7.52 0.92
N ASN A 38 11.95 -8.27 0.08
CA ASN A 38 12.11 -8.28 -1.37
C ASN A 38 10.88 -7.62 -2.01
N ASN A 39 11.01 -6.33 -2.35
CA ASN A 39 10.01 -5.62 -3.13
C ASN A 39 10.43 -5.67 -4.60
N THR A 40 9.81 -6.53 -5.41
CA THR A 40 9.98 -6.44 -6.87
C THR A 40 8.97 -5.46 -7.45
N ALA A 41 9.32 -4.82 -8.58
CA ALA A 41 8.47 -3.81 -9.22
C ALA A 41 7.08 -4.36 -9.60
N GLU A 42 6.95 -5.66 -9.85
CA GLU A 42 5.67 -6.28 -10.21
C GLU A 42 4.65 -6.26 -9.06
N TRP A 43 5.10 -6.23 -7.80
CA TRP A 43 4.19 -6.15 -6.65
C TRP A 43 3.53 -4.78 -6.55
N LEU A 44 4.26 -3.70 -6.88
CA LEU A 44 3.71 -2.35 -6.95
C LEU A 44 2.73 -2.22 -8.13
N CYS A 45 3.07 -2.83 -9.27
CA CYS A 45 2.21 -2.82 -10.46
C CYS A 45 0.90 -3.61 -10.25
N CYS A 46 0.94 -4.74 -9.53
CA CYS A 46 -0.25 -5.53 -9.21
C CYS A 46 -1.30 -4.75 -8.38
N MET A 47 -0.89 -3.75 -7.59
CA MET A 47 -1.85 -2.91 -6.85
C MET A 47 -2.63 -1.93 -7.75
N LYS A 48 -2.10 -1.54 -8.91
CA LYS A 48 -2.82 -0.73 -9.91
C LYS A 48 -3.85 -1.55 -10.72
N GLY A 49 -3.79 -2.89 -10.68
CA GLY A 49 -4.57 -3.78 -11.56
C GLY A 49 -5.62 -4.68 -10.88
N LYS A 50 -5.82 -4.60 -9.56
CA LYS A 50 -6.78 -5.45 -8.82
C LYS A 50 -8.07 -4.76 -8.39
N LYS A 51 -8.42 -3.61 -8.96
CA LYS A 51 -9.67 -2.92 -8.59
C LYS A 51 -10.92 -3.75 -8.89
N ASP A 52 -10.89 -4.66 -9.87
CA ASP A 52 -12.10 -5.36 -10.34
C ASP A 52 -11.89 -6.84 -10.73
N ARG A 53 -11.21 -7.66 -9.91
CA ARG A 53 -11.28 -9.12 -10.13
C ARG A 53 -12.35 -9.73 -9.23
N PRO A 54 -13.56 -10.05 -9.75
CA PRO A 54 -14.53 -10.79 -8.98
C PRO A 54 -13.92 -12.12 -8.56
N ILE A 55 -14.05 -12.43 -7.27
CA ILE A 55 -13.66 -13.71 -6.67
C ILE A 55 -14.35 -14.80 -7.51
N ARG A 56 -13.57 -15.65 -8.18
CA ARG A 56 -14.15 -16.67 -9.07
C ARG A 56 -14.88 -17.66 -8.15
N SER A 57 -16.19 -17.81 -8.33
CA SER A 57 -17.09 -18.55 -7.44
C SER A 57 -16.76 -20.04 -7.26
N LYS A 58 -15.77 -20.57 -7.98
CA LYS A 58 -15.29 -21.96 -7.87
C LYS A 58 -14.27 -22.17 -6.74
N ASP A 59 -13.73 -21.12 -6.14
CA ASP A 59 -12.71 -21.22 -5.09
C ASP A 59 -13.33 -21.22 -3.66
N ARG A 60 -14.67 -21.23 -3.55
CA ARG A 60 -15.38 -21.49 -2.30
C ARG A 60 -15.70 -22.98 -2.21
N ASN A 61 -14.77 -23.75 -1.69
CA ASN A 61 -15.05 -25.07 -1.12
C ASN A 61 -14.31 -25.20 0.21
#